data_AF-A0A7Z9WRR1-F1
#
_entry.id   AF-A0A7Z9WRR1-F1
#
_cell.length_a   1.000
_cell.length_b   1.000
_cell.length_c   1.000
_cell.angle_alpha   90.00
_cell.angle_beta   90.00
_cell.angle_gamma   90.00
#
_symmetry.space_group_name_H-M   'P 1'
#
loop_
_entity.id
_entity.type
_entity.pdbx_description
1 polymer ?
#
loop_
_entity_poly.entity_id
_entity_poly.type
_entity_poly.pdbx_seq_one_letter_code
_entity_poly.pdbx_strand_id
1 'polypeptide(L)'
;MASPQLERRRREQPLGAGEIPPETAEFFGGDELRIRIFLDKYALKGEKGEILERIPPEMWRRIAREIASVEAPDRRDEWEKRFYWLLEDFRFIPGGRIMFGAGQPRRATLFNCYVIPIKEDSIEGIFDWCKEAARTYSFGGGAGVDLSILRPKGSPVNNAAIYSTGSVSFMDLLSTTTGTIGQCLAEGTLILMENGWTPIEEAEEGDLVWTDQGWKPITYIFPPREREVFRIRTKMGYEILASADHKFVNLPGSLRPLKELRVGDTICLLRGQGDGATPLQRLQIIT
;
A
#
# COMPACT_ATOMS: atom_id res chain seq x y z
N MET A 1 16.44 44.37 25.28
CA MET A 1 16.04 44.37 23.85
C MET A 1 15.36 43.04 23.58
N ALA A 2 14.04 43.07 23.44
CA ALA A 2 13.23 41.88 23.21
C ALA A 2 13.50 41.36 21.79
N SER A 3 13.84 40.08 21.67
CA SER A 3 13.93 39.39 20.38
C SER A 3 12.52 39.33 19.77
N PRO A 4 12.32 39.63 18.48
CA PRO A 4 11.00 39.62 17.88
C PRO A 4 10.47 38.18 17.88
N GLN A 5 9.44 37.92 18.69
CA GLN A 5 8.64 36.71 18.55
C GLN A 5 8.01 36.78 17.16
N LEU A 6 8.45 35.92 16.24
CA LEU A 6 7.75 35.70 14.98
C LEU A 6 6.32 35.27 15.33
N GLU A 7 5.38 36.20 15.20
CA GLU A 7 3.95 35.90 15.19
C GLU A 7 3.72 34.79 14.17
N ARG A 8 3.36 33.59 14.65
CA ARG A 8 2.78 32.54 13.82
C ARG A 8 1.48 33.08 13.25
N ARG A 9 1.56 33.78 12.11
CA ARG A 9 0.40 34.16 11.31
C ARG A 9 -0.28 32.87 10.91
N ARG A 10 -1.38 32.55 11.59
CA ARG A 10 -2.35 31.55 11.18
C ARG A 10 -2.96 32.05 9.89
N ARG A 11 -2.29 31.79 8.75
CA ARG A 11 -2.86 32.03 7.43
C ARG A 11 -4.01 31.03 7.30
N GLU A 12 -5.23 31.55 7.21
CA GLU A 12 -6.40 30.81 6.78
C GLU A 12 -6.15 30.31 5.34
N GLN A 13 -5.88 29.00 5.22
CA GLN A 13 -5.97 28.04 4.10
C GLN A 13 -5.48 28.42 2.65
N PRO A 14 -5.01 27.43 1.84
CA PRO A 14 -5.57 26.09 1.72
C PRO A 14 -4.61 24.91 1.96
N LEU A 15 -5.17 23.89 2.63
CA LEU A 15 -4.76 22.49 2.54
C LEU A 15 -4.91 22.05 1.09
N GLY A 16 -3.85 22.20 0.30
CA GLY A 16 -3.69 21.69 -1.08
C GLY A 16 -4.98 21.32 -1.79
N ALA A 17 -5.73 22.31 -2.26
CA ALA A 17 -6.99 22.08 -2.93
C ALA A 17 -6.91 22.78 -4.29
N GLY A 18 -6.83 21.98 -5.36
CA GLY A 18 -7.65 22.37 -6.50
C GLY A 18 -9.09 22.48 -5.97
N GLU A 19 -9.81 23.50 -6.39
CA GLU A 19 -11.20 23.72 -5.97
C GLU A 19 -11.96 22.39 -6.10
N ILE A 20 -12.49 21.87 -4.98
CA ILE A 20 -13.25 20.62 -5.01
C ILE A 20 -14.45 20.90 -5.92
N PRO A 21 -14.60 20.17 -7.04
CA PRO A 21 -15.73 20.41 -7.92
C PRO A 21 -17.02 20.22 -7.12
N PRO A 22 -18.00 21.16 -7.20
CA PRO A 22 -19.23 21.06 -6.44
C PRO A 22 -19.96 19.73 -6.66
N GLU A 23 -19.89 19.19 -7.88
CA GLU A 23 -20.50 17.91 -8.24
C GLU A 23 -19.86 16.74 -7.48
N THR A 24 -18.54 16.82 -7.21
CA THR A 24 -17.82 15.82 -6.40
C THR A 24 -18.29 15.84 -4.96
N ALA A 25 -18.39 17.04 -4.36
CA ALA A 25 -18.82 17.21 -2.98
C ALA A 25 -20.26 16.74 -2.77
N GLU A 26 -21.14 17.07 -3.71
CA GLU A 26 -22.54 16.62 -3.72
C GLU A 26 -22.63 15.09 -3.83
N PHE A 27 -21.91 14.47 -4.77
CA PHE A 27 -21.94 13.02 -4.97
C PHE A 27 -21.56 12.24 -3.71
N PHE A 28 -20.55 12.70 -2.98
CA PHE A 28 -20.09 12.06 -1.75
C PHE A 28 -20.79 12.58 -0.48
N GLY A 29 -21.80 13.44 -0.59
CA GLY A 29 -22.52 13.99 0.56
C GLY A 29 -21.61 14.76 1.54
N GLY A 30 -20.55 15.39 1.04
CA GLY A 30 -19.58 16.13 1.85
C GLY A 30 -18.54 15.27 2.59
N ASP A 31 -18.44 13.96 2.32
CA ASP A 31 -17.40 13.10 2.90
C ASP A 31 -16.00 13.48 2.35
N GLU A 32 -15.28 14.30 3.12
CA GLU A 32 -13.96 14.81 2.72
C GLU A 32 -12.95 13.71 2.38
N LEU A 33 -12.96 12.59 3.11
CA LEU A 33 -12.00 11.51 2.87
C LEU A 33 -12.27 10.85 1.52
N ARG A 34 -13.53 10.56 1.21
CA ARG A 34 -13.91 9.94 -0.08
C ARG A 34 -13.64 10.88 -1.24
N ILE A 35 -13.96 12.16 -1.08
CA ILE A 35 -13.66 13.21 -2.07
C ILE A 35 -12.16 13.24 -2.35
N ARG A 36 -11.32 13.33 -1.30
CA ARG A 36 -9.87 13.38 -1.43
C ARG A 36 -9.32 12.12 -2.08
N ILE A 37 -9.71 10.93 -1.62
CA ILE A 37 -9.24 9.68 -2.21
C ILE A 37 -9.59 9.60 -3.70
N PHE A 38 -10.82 9.94 -4.07
CA PHE A 38 -11.25 9.93 -5.47
C PHE A 38 -10.42 10.92 -6.31
N LEU A 39 -10.39 12.20 -5.92
CA LEU A 39 -9.71 13.25 -6.69
C LEU A 39 -8.20 13.07 -6.73
N ASP A 40 -7.58 12.63 -5.64
CA ASP A 40 -6.12 12.53 -5.55
C ASP A 40 -5.60 11.27 -6.23
N LYS A 41 -6.31 10.14 -6.12
CA LYS A 41 -5.80 8.82 -6.53
C LYS A 41 -6.43 8.22 -7.78
N TYR A 42 -7.67 8.56 -8.14
CA TYR A 42 -8.43 7.77 -9.13
C TYR A 42 -9.04 8.58 -10.27
N ALA A 43 -9.49 9.80 -10.00
CA ALA A 43 -9.99 10.71 -11.01
C ALA A 43 -8.95 10.92 -12.10
N LEU A 44 -9.37 10.81 -13.37
CA LEU A 44 -8.51 11.12 -14.50
C LEU A 44 -8.11 12.59 -14.44
N LYS A 45 -6.79 12.82 -14.50
CA LYS A 45 -6.20 14.15 -14.61
C LYS A 45 -5.52 14.30 -15.95
N GLY A 46 -5.67 15.45 -16.60
CA GLY A 46 -4.97 15.75 -17.83
C GLY A 46 -3.49 16.04 -17.60
N GLU A 47 -2.81 16.55 -18.63
CA GLU A 47 -1.36 16.73 -18.64
C GLU A 47 -0.90 17.81 -17.65
N LYS A 48 -1.72 18.83 -17.42
CA LYS A 48 -1.41 19.95 -16.52
C LYS A 48 -1.98 19.74 -15.11
N GLY A 49 -2.49 18.54 -14.83
CA GLY A 49 -3.08 18.19 -13.53
C GLY A 49 -4.55 18.60 -13.37
N GLU A 50 -5.19 19.09 -14.44
CA GLU A 50 -6.61 19.43 -14.46
C GLU A 50 -7.47 18.18 -14.24
N ILE A 51 -8.48 18.28 -13.37
CA ILE A 51 -9.41 17.19 -13.09
C ILE A 51 -10.36 17.03 -14.28
N LEU A 52 -10.25 15.92 -15.00
CA LEU A 52 -11.12 15.57 -16.13
C LEU A 52 -12.35 14.76 -15.69
N GLU A 53 -12.23 14.02 -14.58
CA GLU A 53 -13.33 13.25 -13.97
C GLU A 53 -13.69 13.83 -12.61
N ARG A 54 -14.87 14.42 -12.50
CA ARG A 54 -15.39 15.09 -11.31
C ARG A 54 -16.23 14.16 -10.45
N ILE A 55 -16.81 13.11 -11.02
CA ILE A 55 -17.65 12.18 -10.25
C ILE A 55 -17.37 10.71 -10.62
N PRO A 56 -17.58 9.75 -9.69
CA PRO A 56 -17.34 8.33 -9.94
C PRO A 56 -18.02 7.75 -11.19
N PRO A 57 -19.25 8.14 -11.59
CA PRO A 57 -19.85 7.72 -12.86
C PRO A 57 -19.00 7.95 -14.10
N GLU A 58 -18.21 9.02 -14.15
CA GLU A 58 -17.33 9.30 -15.29
C GLU A 58 -16.14 8.31 -15.32
N MET A 59 -15.52 8.07 -14.15
CA MET A 59 -14.50 7.04 -13.98
C MET A 59 -15.03 5.64 -14.34
N TRP A 60 -16.24 5.28 -13.90
CA TRP A 60 -16.84 3.99 -14.23
C TRP A 60 -17.05 3.84 -15.73
N ARG A 61 -17.45 4.91 -16.43
CA ARG A 61 -17.57 4.92 -17.90
C ARG A 61 -16.23 4.68 -18.58
N ARG A 62 -15.18 5.39 -18.16
CA ARG A 62 -13.81 5.21 -18.67
C ARG A 62 -13.36 3.76 -18.51
N ILE A 63 -13.46 3.22 -17.29
CA ILE A 63 -13.03 1.85 -16.98
C ILE A 63 -13.84 0.83 -17.80
N ALA A 64 -15.17 0.97 -17.84
CA ALA A 64 -16.04 0.08 -18.60
C ALA A 64 -15.70 0.05 -20.08
N ARG A 65 -15.50 1.23 -20.69
CA ARG A 65 -15.12 1.37 -22.10
C ARG A 65 -13.76 0.76 -22.40
N GLU A 66 -12.77 1.00 -21.54
CA GLU A 66 -11.44 0.44 -21.70
C GLU A 66 -11.47 -1.08 -21.64
N ILE A 67 -12.14 -1.66 -20.64
CA ILE A 67 -12.21 -3.11 -20.48
C ILE A 67 -13.02 -3.73 -21.63
N ALA A 68 -14.07 -3.08 -22.11
CA ALA A 68 -14.82 -3.56 -23.28
C ALA A 68 -14.02 -3.49 -24.60
N SER A 69 -12.94 -2.69 -24.67
CA SER A 69 -12.18 -2.48 -25.91
C SER A 69 -11.49 -3.74 -26.44
N VAL A 70 -11.22 -4.72 -25.58
CA VAL A 70 -10.60 -6.01 -25.98
C VAL A 70 -11.61 -6.98 -26.61
N GLU A 71 -12.90 -6.71 -26.48
CA GLU A 71 -13.97 -7.51 -27.08
C GLU A 71 -14.06 -7.30 -28.60
N ALA A 72 -14.72 -8.23 -29.28
CA ALA A 72 -15.02 -8.12 -30.72
C ALA A 72 -15.78 -6.81 -31.01
N PRO A 73 -15.46 -6.09 -32.11
CA PRO A 73 -16.00 -4.75 -32.37
C PRO A 73 -17.53 -4.61 -32.26
N ASP A 74 -18.27 -5.62 -32.71
CA ASP A 74 -19.74 -5.69 -32.68
C ASP A 74 -20.33 -5.95 -31.28
N ARG A 75 -19.49 -6.39 -30.33
CA ARG A 75 -19.89 -6.70 -28.95
C ARG A 75 -19.43 -5.68 -27.92
N ARG A 76 -18.58 -4.73 -28.30
CA ARG A 76 -18.01 -3.74 -27.36
C ARG A 76 -19.10 -2.93 -26.65
N ASP A 77 -20.11 -2.48 -27.38
CA ASP A 77 -21.22 -1.70 -26.82
C ASP A 77 -22.07 -2.50 -25.83
N GLU A 78 -22.27 -3.80 -26.08
CA GLU A 78 -22.96 -4.72 -25.17
C GLU A 78 -22.18 -4.86 -23.86
N TRP A 79 -20.87 -5.10 -23.96
CA TRP A 79 -20.01 -5.31 -22.81
C TRP A 79 -19.73 -4.05 -22.02
N GLU A 80 -19.54 -2.89 -22.67
CA GLU A 80 -19.39 -1.61 -21.97
C GLU A 80 -20.57 -1.34 -21.04
N LYS A 81 -21.81 -1.58 -21.52
CA LYS A 81 -23.03 -1.42 -20.70
C LYS A 81 -23.03 -2.36 -19.49
N ARG A 82 -22.60 -3.61 -19.68
CA ARG A 82 -22.52 -4.62 -18.61
C ARG A 82 -21.44 -4.27 -17.58
N PHE A 83 -20.26 -3.85 -18.02
CA PHE A 83 -19.19 -3.43 -17.13
C PHE A 83 -19.55 -2.15 -16.39
N TYR A 84 -20.20 -1.18 -17.05
CA TYR A 84 -20.69 0.01 -16.36
C TYR A 84 -21.69 -0.36 -15.26
N TRP A 85 -22.68 -1.19 -15.57
CA TRP A 85 -23.65 -1.68 -14.57
C TRP A 85 -22.97 -2.36 -13.37
N LEU A 86 -21.92 -3.14 -13.62
CA LEU A 86 -21.14 -3.83 -12.60
C LEU A 86 -20.34 -2.86 -11.70
N LEU A 87 -19.83 -1.77 -12.26
CA LEU A 87 -19.05 -0.76 -11.53
C LEU A 87 -19.93 0.27 -10.82
N GLU A 88 -21.12 0.53 -11.37
CA GLU A 88 -22.06 1.53 -10.87
C GLU A 88 -22.45 1.26 -9.43
N ASP A 89 -22.54 2.34 -8.66
CA ASP A 89 -22.87 2.34 -7.23
C ASP A 89 -21.89 1.48 -6.38
N PHE A 90 -20.64 1.38 -6.84
CA PHE A 90 -19.59 0.60 -6.17
C PHE A 90 -19.95 -0.88 -5.96
N ARG A 91 -20.86 -1.45 -6.76
CA ARG A 91 -21.23 -2.89 -6.70
C ARG A 91 -20.02 -3.79 -6.84
N PHE A 92 -19.06 -3.38 -7.66
CA PHE A 92 -17.75 -3.98 -7.77
C PHE A 92 -16.68 -2.90 -7.82
N ILE A 93 -15.63 -3.07 -7.01
CA ILE A 93 -14.49 -2.18 -6.97
C ILE A 93 -13.26 -2.96 -7.47
N PRO A 94 -12.77 -2.69 -8.70
CA PRO A 94 -11.56 -3.35 -9.18
C PRO A 94 -10.34 -2.86 -8.39
N GLY A 95 -9.22 -3.58 -8.49
CA GLY A 95 -7.99 -3.18 -7.82
C GLY A 95 -7.53 -1.78 -8.23
N GLY A 96 -6.88 -1.06 -7.31
CA GLY A 96 -6.57 0.37 -7.47
C GLY A 96 -5.84 0.74 -8.77
N ARG A 97 -4.94 -0.13 -9.27
CA ARG A 97 -4.24 0.11 -10.55
C ARG A 97 -5.14 0.04 -11.77
N ILE A 98 -6.22 -0.75 -11.72
CA ILE A 98 -7.23 -0.78 -12.78
C ILE A 98 -8.01 0.54 -12.77
N MET A 99 -8.43 1.01 -11.59
CA MET A 99 -9.15 2.30 -11.46
C MET A 99 -8.30 3.48 -11.95
N PHE A 100 -7.01 3.49 -11.59
CA PHE A 100 -6.07 4.52 -12.00
C PHE A 100 -5.71 4.46 -13.50
N GLY A 101 -5.45 3.25 -14.02
CA GLY A 101 -4.78 3.05 -15.31
C GLY A 101 -5.69 2.76 -16.50
N ALA A 102 -6.90 2.22 -16.29
CA ALA A 102 -7.76 1.83 -17.41
C ALA A 102 -8.20 3.08 -18.19
N GLY A 103 -7.91 3.17 -19.48
CA GLY A 103 -8.26 4.32 -20.33
C GLY A 103 -7.45 5.60 -20.03
N GLN A 104 -6.34 5.48 -19.30
CA GLN A 104 -5.41 6.57 -19.01
C GLN A 104 -4.32 6.63 -20.09
N PRO A 105 -4.02 7.82 -20.69
CA PRO A 105 -2.95 7.95 -21.68
C PRO A 105 -1.53 7.77 -21.12
N ARG A 106 -1.34 7.95 -19.80
CA ARG A 106 -0.05 7.69 -19.14
C ARG A 106 0.29 6.20 -19.18
N ARG A 107 1.59 5.89 -19.25
CA ARG A 107 2.09 4.51 -19.12
C ARG A 107 1.93 4.04 -17.67
N ALA A 108 0.88 3.25 -17.42
CA ALA A 108 0.63 2.60 -16.15
C ALA A 108 0.32 1.12 -16.39
N THR A 109 0.59 0.29 -15.39
CA THR A 109 0.09 -1.10 -15.40
C THR A 109 -1.32 -1.17 -14.81
N LEU A 110 -2.11 -2.12 -15.30
CA LEU A 110 -3.40 -2.48 -14.71
C LEU A 110 -3.28 -3.60 -13.66
N PHE A 111 -2.12 -4.25 -13.54
CA PHE A 111 -1.88 -5.28 -12.52
C PHE A 111 -1.33 -4.64 -11.24
N ASN A 112 -1.89 -5.03 -10.09
CA ASN A 112 -1.41 -4.55 -8.79
C ASN A 112 -0.18 -5.32 -8.32
N CYS A 113 -0.19 -6.64 -8.48
CA CYS A 113 0.76 -7.55 -7.84
C CYS A 113 1.57 -8.33 -8.88
N TYR A 114 2.88 -8.31 -8.71
CA TYR A 114 3.84 -9.07 -9.49
C TYR A 114 4.68 -9.94 -8.56
N VAL A 115 5.14 -11.07 -9.09
CA VAL A 115 6.22 -11.85 -8.48
C VAL A 115 7.30 -11.96 -9.54
N ILE A 116 8.47 -11.41 -9.24
CA ILE A 116 9.62 -11.41 -10.13
C ILE A 116 10.66 -12.33 -9.49
N PRO A 117 11.02 -13.46 -10.12
CA PRO A 117 12.02 -14.37 -9.57
C PRO A 117 13.42 -13.82 -9.83
N ILE A 118 14.33 -14.04 -8.88
CA ILE A 118 15.77 -14.01 -9.17
C ILE A 118 16.07 -15.31 -9.93
N LYS A 119 16.55 -15.17 -11.18
CA LYS A 119 16.73 -16.33 -12.09
C LYS A 119 17.95 -17.18 -11.75
N GLU A 120 18.97 -16.56 -11.16
CA GLU A 120 20.26 -17.17 -10.86
C GLU A 120 20.80 -16.66 -9.52
N ASP A 121 21.45 -17.55 -8.76
CA ASP A 121 22.19 -17.21 -7.55
C ASP A 121 23.52 -16.50 -7.91
N SER A 122 23.41 -15.29 -8.44
CA SER A 122 24.52 -14.46 -8.94
C SER A 122 24.25 -12.98 -8.66
N ILE A 123 25.30 -12.16 -8.72
CA ILE A 123 25.14 -10.70 -8.59
C ILE A 123 24.30 -10.17 -9.75
N GLU A 124 24.55 -10.67 -10.96
CA GLU A 124 23.81 -10.34 -12.17
C GLU A 124 22.33 -10.68 -12.02
N GLY A 125 21.99 -11.86 -11.49
CA GLY A 125 20.61 -12.27 -11.24
C GLY A 125 19.89 -11.36 -10.23
N ILE A 126 20.59 -10.91 -9.19
CA ILE A 126 20.06 -9.95 -8.20
C ILE A 126 19.80 -8.59 -8.86
N PHE A 127 20.75 -8.06 -9.65
CA PHE A 127 20.59 -6.76 -10.29
C PHE A 127 19.60 -6.76 -11.45
N ASP A 128 19.46 -7.88 -12.16
CA ASP A 128 18.40 -8.07 -13.16
C ASP A 128 17.02 -8.01 -12.51
N TRP A 129 16.86 -8.62 -11.33
CA TRP A 129 15.64 -8.45 -10.54
C TRP A 129 15.41 -6.97 -10.19
N CYS A 130 16.42 -6.25 -9.70
CA CYS A 130 16.30 -4.83 -9.35
C CYS A 130 15.84 -4.01 -10.56
N LYS A 131 16.38 -4.29 -11.75
CA LYS A 131 15.99 -3.64 -13.01
C LYS A 131 14.53 -3.92 -13.38
N GLU A 132 14.08 -5.17 -13.30
CA GLU A 132 12.69 -5.54 -13.61
C GLU A 132 11.70 -4.96 -12.57
N ALA A 133 12.06 -5.00 -11.29
CA ALA A 133 11.28 -4.42 -10.19
C ALA A 133 11.19 -2.90 -10.32
N ALA A 134 12.30 -2.20 -10.56
CA ALA A 134 12.35 -0.77 -10.85
C ALA A 134 11.39 -0.37 -11.98
N ARG A 135 11.37 -1.15 -13.07
CA ARG A 135 10.46 -0.87 -14.18
C ARG A 135 9.00 -1.07 -13.78
N THR A 136 8.72 -2.12 -13.01
CA THR A 136 7.38 -2.41 -12.49
C THR A 136 6.87 -1.30 -11.57
N TYR A 137 7.72 -0.84 -10.63
CA TYR A 137 7.43 0.28 -9.74
C TYR A 137 7.18 1.58 -10.50
N SER A 138 7.96 1.86 -11.56
CA SER A 138 7.78 3.05 -12.39
C SER A 138 6.41 3.12 -13.10
N PHE A 139 5.73 1.98 -13.26
CA PHE A 139 4.37 1.89 -13.78
C PHE A 139 3.29 1.77 -12.70
N GLY A 140 3.69 1.77 -11.42
CA GLY A 140 2.82 1.68 -10.24
C GLY A 140 2.53 0.26 -9.73
N GLY A 141 3.08 -0.79 -10.36
CA GLY A 141 2.91 -2.17 -9.88
C GLY A 141 3.74 -2.44 -8.62
N GLY A 142 3.30 -3.33 -7.75
CA GLY A 142 4.10 -3.87 -6.65
C GLY A 142 4.76 -5.19 -7.04
N ALA A 143 6.01 -5.43 -6.64
CA ALA A 143 6.75 -6.63 -6.98
C ALA A 143 7.23 -7.37 -5.71
N GLY A 144 6.86 -8.64 -5.60
CA GLY A 144 7.43 -9.58 -4.64
C GLY A 144 8.60 -10.36 -5.25
N VAL A 145 9.41 -10.97 -4.38
CA VAL A 145 10.59 -11.76 -4.74
C VAL A 145 10.71 -12.97 -3.83
N ASP A 146 11.17 -14.08 -4.40
CA ASP A 146 11.64 -15.24 -3.63
C ASP A 146 13.17 -15.19 -3.53
N LEU A 147 13.69 -15.16 -2.31
CA LEU A 147 15.12 -15.10 -2.02
C LEU A 147 15.72 -16.47 -1.70
N SER A 148 14.92 -17.53 -1.71
CA SER A 148 15.35 -18.89 -1.35
C SER A 148 16.44 -19.44 -2.28
N ILE A 149 16.53 -18.91 -3.50
CA ILE A 149 17.58 -19.26 -4.46
C ILE A 149 18.97 -18.74 -4.03
N LEU A 150 19.02 -17.67 -3.23
CA LEU A 150 20.28 -17.06 -2.82
C LEU A 150 20.96 -17.88 -1.74
N ARG A 151 22.24 -18.21 -1.97
CA ARG A 151 23.02 -18.99 -1.01
C ARG A 151 23.09 -18.33 0.38
N PRO A 152 23.10 -19.12 1.47
CA PRO A 152 23.16 -18.59 2.83
C PRO A 152 24.50 -17.90 3.12
N LYS A 153 24.50 -17.08 4.16
CA LYS A 153 25.71 -16.41 4.67
C LYS A 153 26.82 -17.42 4.99
N GLY A 154 28.05 -17.10 4.61
CA GLY A 154 29.21 -17.98 4.82
C GLY A 154 29.41 -19.03 3.73
N SER A 155 28.51 -19.12 2.74
CA SER A 155 28.73 -20.01 1.59
C SER A 155 29.95 -19.55 0.78
N PRO A 156 30.83 -20.45 0.33
CA PRO A 156 32.00 -20.08 -0.45
C PRO A 156 31.59 -19.46 -1.78
N VAL A 157 32.31 -18.42 -2.20
CA VAL A 157 32.13 -17.76 -3.50
C VAL A 157 33.47 -17.57 -4.19
N ASN A 158 33.47 -17.65 -5.52
CA ASN A 158 34.68 -17.50 -6.31
C ASN A 158 34.90 -16.04 -6.75
N ASN A 159 35.02 -15.14 -5.77
CA ASN A 159 35.32 -13.72 -6.00
C ASN A 159 36.11 -13.13 -4.82
N ALA A 160 36.38 -11.82 -4.85
CA ALA A 160 37.16 -11.13 -3.82
C ALA A 160 36.58 -11.23 -2.40
N ALA A 161 35.28 -11.49 -2.25
CA ALA A 161 34.64 -11.61 -0.94
C ALA A 161 34.92 -12.96 -0.26
N ILE A 162 35.32 -13.99 -1.02
CA ILE A 162 35.61 -15.37 -0.57
C ILE A 162 34.38 -16.12 0.00
N TYR A 163 33.50 -15.43 0.73
CA TYR A 163 32.26 -15.94 1.30
C TYR A 163 31.08 -15.00 1.02
N SER A 164 29.88 -15.56 0.86
CA SER A 164 28.64 -14.82 0.70
C SER A 164 28.20 -14.12 1.98
N THR A 165 27.65 -12.92 1.85
CA THR A 165 26.98 -12.17 2.94
C THR A 165 25.57 -12.71 3.24
N GLY A 166 25.00 -13.52 2.35
CA GLY A 166 23.69 -14.15 2.48
C GLY A 166 22.53 -13.29 1.97
N SER A 167 21.36 -13.94 1.77
CA SER A 167 20.16 -13.34 1.18
C SER A 167 19.67 -12.07 1.91
N VAL A 168 19.72 -12.06 3.25
CA VAL A 168 19.27 -10.92 4.06
C VAL A 168 20.03 -9.64 3.73
N SER A 169 21.34 -9.72 3.48
CA SER A 169 22.14 -8.53 3.13
C SER A 169 21.71 -7.89 1.79
N PHE A 170 21.17 -8.69 0.87
CA PHE A 170 20.64 -8.17 -0.39
C PHE A 170 19.23 -7.58 -0.23
N MET A 171 18.50 -7.90 0.84
CA MET A 171 17.17 -7.31 1.09
C MET A 171 17.25 -5.79 1.23
N ASP A 172 18.34 -5.25 1.79
CA ASP A 172 18.54 -3.81 1.88
C ASP A 172 18.62 -3.18 0.49
N LEU A 173 19.37 -3.78 -0.44
CA LEU A 173 19.43 -3.35 -1.84
C LEU A 173 18.05 -3.39 -2.52
N LEU A 174 17.28 -4.46 -2.29
CA LEU A 174 15.94 -4.60 -2.87
C LEU A 174 14.97 -3.57 -2.27
N SER A 175 15.10 -3.31 -0.97
CA SER A 175 14.34 -2.30 -0.23
C SER A 175 14.69 -0.90 -0.74
N THR A 176 15.97 -0.56 -0.88
CA THR A 176 16.42 0.72 -1.45
C THR A 176 15.89 0.92 -2.86
N THR A 177 15.94 -0.12 -3.72
CA THR A 177 15.38 -0.06 -5.07
C THR A 177 13.87 0.24 -5.04
N THR A 178 13.15 -0.42 -4.14
CA THR A 178 11.72 -0.20 -3.93
C THR A 178 11.43 1.20 -3.41
N GLY A 179 12.19 1.69 -2.42
CA GLY A 179 11.99 3.00 -1.84
C GLY A 179 12.36 4.17 -2.75
N THR A 180 13.33 3.95 -3.65
CA THR A 180 13.80 4.98 -4.59
C THR A 180 12.80 5.23 -5.72
N ILE A 181 12.09 4.19 -6.16
CA ILE A 181 11.24 4.25 -7.37
C ILE A 181 9.77 4.05 -7.05
N GLY A 182 9.48 3.15 -6.11
CA GLY A 182 8.14 2.96 -5.59
C GLY A 182 7.66 4.18 -4.80
N GLN A 183 6.36 4.27 -4.58
CA GLN A 183 5.74 5.35 -3.79
C GLN A 183 5.87 5.10 -2.27
N CYS A 184 6.98 4.50 -1.84
CA CYS A 184 7.24 4.15 -0.45
C CYS A 184 8.54 4.84 -0.03
N LEU A 185 8.51 5.59 1.05
CA LEU A 185 9.72 6.18 1.63
C LEU A 185 10.20 5.23 2.73
N ALA A 186 11.49 4.90 2.72
CA ALA A 186 12.12 4.04 3.73
C ALA A 186 12.76 4.89 4.84
N GLU A 187 13.03 4.29 5.99
CA GLU A 187 13.83 4.91 7.06
C GLU A 187 15.17 5.44 6.50
N GLY A 188 15.61 6.60 6.97
CA GLY A 188 16.77 7.34 6.48
C GLY A 188 16.51 8.19 5.23
N THR A 189 15.32 8.12 4.62
CA THR A 189 15.00 8.98 3.46
C THR A 189 14.90 10.44 3.90
N LEU A 190 15.79 11.30 3.39
CA LEU A 190 15.75 12.72 3.69
C LEU A 190 14.54 13.38 2.99
N ILE A 191 13.64 13.94 3.80
CA ILE A 191 12.53 14.78 3.37
C ILE A 191 12.86 16.23 3.66
N LEU A 192 12.45 17.15 2.78
CA LEU A 192 12.65 18.57 2.99
C LEU A 192 11.53 19.11 3.88
N MET A 193 11.86 19.47 5.11
CA MET A 193 11.00 20.10 6.10
C MET A 193 11.35 21.58 6.27
N GLU A 194 10.53 22.35 6.99
CA GLU A 194 10.80 23.79 7.23
C GLU A 194 12.15 24.05 7.90
N ASN A 195 12.64 23.10 8.70
CA ASN A 195 13.92 23.16 9.40
C ASN A 195 15.11 22.59 8.58
N GLY A 196 14.87 22.12 7.35
CA GLY A 196 15.91 21.58 6.46
C GLY A 196 15.64 20.15 6.01
N TRP A 197 16.70 19.48 5.54
CA TRP A 197 16.64 18.07 5.18
C TRP A 197 16.67 17.21 6.46
N THR A 198 15.60 16.45 6.67
CA THR A 198 15.38 15.67 7.89
C THR A 198 15.06 14.23 7.49
N PRO A 199 15.65 13.21 8.16
CA PRO A 199 15.26 11.83 7.94
C PRO A 199 13.76 11.61 8.23
N ILE A 200 13.07 10.84 7.40
CA ILE A 200 11.61 10.66 7.48
C ILE A 200 11.12 10.11 8.82
N GLU A 201 11.93 9.33 9.52
CA GLU A 201 11.66 8.76 10.84
C GLU A 201 11.63 9.80 11.97
N GLU A 202 12.21 10.98 11.75
CA GLU A 202 12.18 12.11 12.69
C GLU A 202 10.96 13.02 12.48
N ALA A 203 10.19 12.78 11.42
CA ALA A 203 9.03 13.60 11.11
C ALA A 203 7.86 13.32 12.07
N GLU A 204 7.10 14.35 12.42
CA GLU A 204 5.93 14.25 13.29
C GLU A 204 4.65 14.69 12.58
N GLU A 205 3.49 14.20 13.04
CA GLU A 205 2.19 14.68 12.53
C GLU A 205 2.06 16.19 12.77
N GLY A 206 1.72 16.92 11.71
CA GLY A 206 1.64 18.38 11.70
C GLY A 206 2.86 19.09 11.14
N ASP A 207 4.01 18.42 11.01
CA ASP A 207 5.18 19.01 10.37
C ASP A 207 4.93 19.32 8.89
N LEU A 208 5.49 20.42 8.41
CA LEU A 208 5.38 20.82 7.01
C LEU A 208 6.51 20.20 6.18
N VAL A 209 6.12 19.38 5.21
CA VAL A 209 7.01 18.75 4.23
C VAL A 209 6.83 19.35 2.85
N TRP A 210 7.92 19.52 2.12
CA TRP A 210 7.89 20.02 0.74
C TRP A 210 7.50 18.90 -0.21
N THR A 211 6.45 19.15 -0.99
CA THR A 211 5.93 18.24 -2.02
C THR A 211 5.92 18.94 -3.38
N ASP A 212 5.57 18.21 -4.44
CA ASP A 212 5.29 18.78 -5.76
C ASP A 212 4.13 19.80 -5.72
N GLN A 213 3.28 19.73 -4.70
CA GLN A 213 2.17 20.65 -4.42
C GLN A 213 2.53 21.73 -3.37
N GLY A 214 3.82 21.95 -3.13
CA GLY A 214 4.36 22.88 -2.12
C GLY A 214 4.37 22.30 -0.71
N TRP A 215 4.46 23.17 0.31
CA TRP A 215 4.43 22.76 1.72
C TRP A 215 3.09 22.13 2.07
N LYS A 216 3.13 20.93 2.66
CA LYS A 216 1.97 20.17 3.13
C LYS A 216 2.22 19.65 4.54
N PRO A 217 1.23 19.69 5.44
CA PRO A 217 1.37 19.08 6.74
C PRO A 217 1.33 17.56 6.61
N ILE A 218 2.16 16.86 7.39
CA ILE A 218 2.02 15.43 7.59
C ILE A 218 0.72 15.19 8.34
N THR A 219 -0.23 14.50 7.70
CA THR A 219 -1.57 14.27 8.27
C THR A 219 -1.64 13.00 9.10
N TYR A 220 -0.76 12.05 8.84
CA TYR A 220 -0.76 10.76 9.51
C TYR A 220 0.61 10.09 9.39
N ILE A 221 1.13 9.56 10.49
CA ILE A 221 2.32 8.72 10.48
C ILE A 221 1.93 7.30 10.88
N PHE A 222 2.37 6.32 10.09
CA PHE A 222 2.34 4.92 10.48
C PHE A 222 3.69 4.56 11.12
N PRO A 223 3.86 4.73 12.45
CA PRO A 223 5.13 4.39 13.06
C PRO A 223 5.35 2.87 12.94
N PRO A 224 6.50 2.40 12.46
CA PRO A 224 6.95 1.04 12.68
C PRO A 224 7.26 0.91 14.17
N ARG A 225 6.23 0.77 15.00
CA ARG A 225 6.44 0.52 16.42
C ARG A 225 6.95 -0.90 16.56
N GLU A 226 8.06 -1.07 17.26
CA GLU A 226 8.29 -2.32 17.99
C GLU A 226 7.04 -2.57 18.82
N ARG A 227 6.32 -3.64 18.49
CA ARG A 227 5.12 -4.04 19.23
C ARG A 227 5.49 -5.25 20.06
N GLU A 228 5.15 -5.21 21.34
CA GLU A 228 5.18 -6.41 22.16
C GLU A 228 4.34 -7.49 21.47
N VAL A 229 5.00 -8.58 21.13
CA VAL A 229 4.37 -9.78 20.61
C VAL A 229 4.20 -10.76 21.76
N PHE A 230 2.98 -11.22 21.93
CA PHE A 230 2.62 -12.20 22.94
C PHE A 230 2.70 -13.58 22.29
N ARG A 231 3.25 -14.54 23.03
CA ARG A 231 3.27 -15.94 22.64
C ARG A 231 2.13 -16.66 23.32
N ILE A 232 1.18 -17.14 22.52
CA ILE A 232 0.08 -17.99 22.99
C ILE A 232 0.48 -19.43 22.79
N ARG A 233 0.47 -20.21 23.86
CA ARG A 233 0.46 -21.68 23.77
C ARG A 233 -0.93 -22.20 24.00
N THR A 234 -1.29 -23.20 23.21
CA THR A 234 -2.61 -23.84 23.29
C THR A 234 -2.48 -25.27 23.78
N LYS A 235 -3.54 -25.85 24.35
CA LYS A 235 -3.58 -27.27 24.78
C LYS A 235 -3.21 -28.26 23.68
N MET A 236 -3.44 -27.91 22.41
CA MET A 236 -3.13 -28.74 21.25
C MET A 236 -1.68 -28.57 20.76
N GLY A 237 -0.84 -27.80 21.46
CA GLY A 237 0.58 -27.63 21.14
C GLY A 237 0.91 -26.54 20.12
N TYR A 238 -0.08 -25.75 19.67
CA TYR A 238 0.21 -24.59 18.80
C TYR A 238 0.85 -23.46 19.59
N GLU A 239 1.91 -22.87 19.01
CA GLU A 239 2.47 -21.58 19.40
C GLU A 239 2.06 -20.51 18.39
N ILE A 240 1.42 -19.46 18.86
CA ILE A 240 0.99 -18.32 18.03
C ILE A 240 1.72 -17.08 18.55
N LEU A 241 2.38 -16.36 17.66
CA LEU A 241 2.98 -15.05 17.95
C LEU A 241 2.09 -13.96 17.35
N ALA A 242 1.59 -13.05 18.18
CA ALA A 242 0.72 -11.97 17.72
C ALA A 242 0.84 -10.74 18.63
N SER A 243 0.54 -9.56 18.08
CA SER A 243 0.49 -8.31 18.87
C SER A 243 -0.72 -8.27 19.80
N ALA A 244 -0.65 -7.48 20.88
CA ALA A 244 -1.72 -7.34 21.88
C ALA A 244 -3.11 -7.02 21.30
N ASP A 245 -3.15 -6.27 20.18
CA ASP A 245 -4.39 -5.85 19.54
C ASP A 245 -4.92 -6.85 18.50
N HIS A 246 -4.16 -7.90 18.18
CA HIS A 246 -4.57 -8.92 17.22
C HIS A 246 -5.82 -9.63 17.75
N LYS A 247 -6.91 -9.60 16.98
CA LYS A 247 -8.20 -10.15 17.41
C LYS A 247 -8.32 -11.62 17.07
N PHE A 248 -8.67 -12.42 18.05
CA PHE A 248 -9.06 -13.81 17.85
C PHE A 248 -10.57 -13.95 18.02
N VAL A 249 -11.15 -14.87 17.26
CA VAL A 249 -12.53 -15.31 17.52
C VAL A 249 -12.51 -16.13 18.80
N ASN A 250 -13.00 -15.55 19.90
CA ASN A 250 -13.16 -16.20 21.19
C ASN A 250 -14.58 -16.78 21.30
N LEU A 251 -14.73 -18.02 21.76
CA LEU A 251 -16.05 -18.64 21.92
C LEU A 251 -16.84 -17.99 23.07
N PRO A 252 -18.11 -17.63 22.84
CA PRO A 252 -19.03 -18.22 21.85
C PRO A 252 -19.09 -17.54 20.46
N GLY A 253 -18.14 -16.67 20.08
CA GLY A 253 -18.02 -16.12 18.72
C GLY A 253 -17.63 -14.64 18.65
N SER A 254 -17.22 -14.02 19.76
CA SER A 254 -16.81 -12.62 19.77
C SER A 254 -15.36 -12.45 19.34
N LEU A 255 -15.07 -11.50 18.46
CA LEU A 255 -13.71 -11.04 18.19
C LEU A 255 -13.18 -10.28 19.41
N ARG A 256 -12.14 -10.80 20.07
CA ARG A 256 -11.47 -10.14 21.19
C ARG A 256 -9.97 -9.95 20.90
N PRO A 257 -9.40 -8.78 21.19
CA PRO A 257 -7.96 -8.58 21.08
C PRO A 257 -7.23 -9.46 22.08
N LEU A 258 -6.01 -9.86 21.72
CA LEU A 258 -5.19 -10.76 22.53
C LEU A 258 -4.99 -10.28 23.97
N LYS A 259 -4.80 -8.98 24.18
CA LYS A 259 -4.64 -8.36 25.50
C LYS A 259 -5.82 -8.58 26.46
N GLU A 260 -7.00 -8.94 25.93
CA GLU A 260 -8.20 -9.22 26.72
C GLU A 260 -8.43 -10.71 26.95
N LEU A 261 -7.66 -11.58 26.27
CA LEU A 261 -7.76 -13.02 26.42
C LEU A 261 -7.00 -13.50 27.65
N ARG A 262 -7.49 -14.58 28.25
CA ARG A 262 -6.92 -15.17 29.46
C ARG A 262 -6.62 -16.66 29.25
N VAL A 263 -5.72 -17.19 30.07
CA VAL A 263 -5.52 -18.64 30.18
C VAL A 263 -6.86 -19.32 30.47
N GLY A 264 -7.18 -20.36 29.70
CA GLY A 264 -8.47 -21.06 29.74
C GLY A 264 -9.47 -20.62 28.67
N ASP A 265 -9.28 -19.45 28.04
CA ASP A 265 -10.13 -19.01 26.93
C ASP A 265 -9.96 -19.91 25.70
N THR A 266 -11.06 -20.10 24.96
CA THR A 266 -11.05 -20.85 23.70
C THR A 266 -11.06 -19.89 22.52
N ILE A 267 -9.97 -19.88 21.76
CA ILE A 267 -9.84 -19.15 20.50
C ILE A 267 -10.07 -20.09 19.31
N CYS A 268 -10.53 -19.54 18.21
CA CYS A 268 -10.67 -20.24 16.95
C CYS A 268 -9.60 -19.79 15.97
N LEU A 269 -8.89 -20.74 15.37
CA LEU A 269 -8.01 -20.50 14.22
C LEU A 269 -8.64 -21.06 12.95
N LEU A 270 -8.54 -20.30 11.87
CA LEU A 270 -8.84 -20.79 10.53
C LEU A 270 -7.76 -21.81 10.13
N ARG A 271 -8.17 -23.04 9.81
CA ARG A 271 -7.34 -23.96 9.02
C ARG A 271 -7.57 -23.63 7.54
N GLY A 272 -6.52 -23.63 6.70
CA GLY A 272 -6.67 -23.65 5.25
C GLY A 272 -6.80 -22.29 4.53
N GLN A 273 -6.71 -22.34 3.19
CA GLN A 273 -6.73 -21.18 2.28
C GLN A 273 -8.11 -20.51 2.24
N GLY A 274 -8.42 -19.64 3.20
CA GLY A 274 -9.27 -18.44 3.04
C GLY A 274 -10.59 -18.50 2.24
N ASP A 275 -11.18 -19.66 2.01
CA ASP A 275 -12.31 -19.88 1.09
C ASP A 275 -13.69 -19.76 1.77
N GLY A 276 -13.71 -19.44 3.06
CA GLY A 276 -14.92 -19.28 3.86
C GLY A 276 -15.67 -20.58 4.18
N ALA A 277 -15.21 -21.73 3.68
CA ALA A 277 -15.83 -23.04 3.89
C ALA A 277 -15.11 -23.91 4.94
N THR A 278 -13.91 -23.50 5.37
CA THR A 278 -13.06 -24.35 6.20
C THR A 278 -13.42 -24.30 7.70
N PRO A 279 -13.47 -25.44 8.44
CA PRO A 279 -13.86 -25.46 9.85
C PRO A 279 -12.88 -24.69 10.75
N LEU A 280 -13.42 -23.88 11.66
CA LEU A 280 -12.66 -23.23 12.72
C LEU A 280 -12.12 -24.27 13.72
N GLN A 281 -10.80 -24.33 13.89
CA GLN A 281 -10.17 -25.16 14.91
C GLN A 281 -10.21 -24.44 16.25
N ARG A 282 -10.82 -25.08 17.25
CA ARG A 282 -10.94 -24.56 18.62
C ARG A 282 -9.69 -24.91 19.41
N LEU A 283 -9.03 -23.89 19.96
CA LEU A 283 -7.81 -24.01 20.73
C LEU A 283 -7.98 -23.33 22.08
N GLN A 284 -7.66 -24.04 23.16
CA GLN A 284 -7.71 -23.46 24.51
C GLN A 284 -6.33 -22.94 24.92
N ILE A 285 -6.27 -21.69 25.36
CA ILE A 285 -5.04 -21.01 25.81
C ILE A 285 -4.56 -21.62 27.13
N ILE A 286 -3.26 -21.91 27.25
CA ILE A 286 -2.64 -22.42 28.48
C ILE A 286 -1.54 -21.52 29.06
N THR A 287 -0.86 -20.74 28.24
CA THR A 287 0.10 -19.69 28.65
C THR A 287 0.20 -18.64 27.56
#